data_AF-A0A829F838-F1
#
_entry.id   AF-A0A829F838-F1
#
_cell.length_a   1.000
_cell.length_b   1.000
_cell.length_c   1.000
_cell.angle_alpha   90.00
_cell.angle_beta   90.00
_cell.angle_gamma   90.00
#
_symmetry.space_group_name_H-M   'P 1'
#
loop_
_entity.id
_entity.type
_entity.pdbx_description
1 polymer ?
#
loop_
_entity_poly.entity_id
_entity_poly.type
_entity_poly.pdbx_seq_one_letter_code
_entity_poly.pdbx_strand_id
1 'polypeptide(L)'
;RKDKRFNLEKNRYLSHFYRYTPSGEELPEKHDKRISKKIFYSGLVYLPLEYLVTRVPEVFNRLEIVKGSLQGINLFQLQEMPQVFHFDSAGFWNPFTPTTSLGTRLAISTVCVVPAVLMGLKMDMWFRPLADGQKGDNRLMTLKEIQQIYPQIPETKTTFPGYGGIPITHYKKYWYIQTDTVNTCIVGTSRSGKGQIEVLATIDNLSRAEKQSSMVVNDPKTELYVGSKDELEARGYDVYAFNITDPLQSMSDNPLALIVKYWKRGDIDTATQLTNTFTNTIYYDANASDNKYFNENAQKAVNALIFALLEQADQTGDYSKLTPNNLVELLSEIGGFNYYPDPDNEFKQLNALDEFMNQLPPGNIAKKQYGATKIGSDKAKGNILSTAITGLNPFTLTKIAKMTSQSTIDYKSVGFPKYLDLKLHESLLNQRVVVEFYHKGKKFHEERVKVGYKGFCEINFDCHLVAGDQVCLKYDHQGKEYVAWYEFSQRVLKDEEGNIVYRKKRGETHLPELEKEAVLTLDEEKSNLLVESIRMHYTDKPMAIFMLTPDYDPSN
;
A
#
# COMPACT_ATOMS: atom_id res chain seq x y z
N ARG A 1 -1.97 -43.13 42.77
CA ARG A 1 -3.13 -43.54 41.91
C ARG A 1 -2.80 -43.09 40.50
N LYS A 2 -2.15 -43.93 39.68
CA LYS A 2 -2.77 -44.85 38.71
C LYS A 2 -3.82 -44.18 37.82
N ASP A 3 -3.47 -44.12 36.53
CA ASP A 3 -4.31 -44.07 35.34
C ASP A 3 -5.30 -42.91 35.18
N LYS A 4 -4.97 -41.99 34.27
CA LYS A 4 -5.93 -41.51 33.26
C LYS A 4 -5.20 -40.87 32.07
N ARG A 5 -5.53 -41.38 30.89
CA ARG A 5 -5.11 -40.90 29.56
C ARG A 5 -5.37 -39.41 29.42
N PHE A 6 -4.42 -38.71 28.81
CA PHE A 6 -4.55 -37.34 28.32
C PHE A 6 -5.85 -37.19 27.50
N ASN A 7 -6.82 -36.49 28.04
CA ASN A 7 -8.03 -36.08 27.34
C ASN A 7 -7.79 -34.63 26.88
N LEU A 8 -7.38 -34.46 25.63
CA LEU A 8 -7.29 -33.14 24.98
C LEU A 8 -8.68 -32.75 24.48
N GLU A 9 -9.58 -32.40 25.41
CA GLU A 9 -10.69 -31.51 25.08
C GLU A 9 -10.11 -30.10 24.94
N LYS A 10 -9.58 -29.80 23.75
CA LYS A 10 -9.24 -28.43 23.37
C LYS A 10 -10.54 -27.69 23.04
N ASN A 11 -10.74 -26.61 23.78
CA ASN A 11 -11.74 -25.57 23.58
C ASN A 11 -11.91 -25.21 22.10
N ARG A 12 -13.18 -25.19 21.69
CA ARG A 12 -13.71 -25.09 20.34
C ARG A 12 -13.57 -23.69 19.68
N TYR A 13 -12.50 -22.94 19.98
CA TYR A 13 -12.37 -21.54 19.54
C TYR A 13 -10.98 -21.11 19.03
N LEU A 14 -10.06 -22.02 18.69
CA LEU A 14 -8.74 -21.64 18.12
C LEU A 14 -8.24 -22.60 17.03
N SER A 15 -9.10 -22.94 16.06
CA SER A 15 -8.61 -23.44 14.76
C SER A 15 -9.30 -22.68 13.63
N HIS A 16 -8.52 -21.87 12.90
CA HIS A 16 -8.89 -21.33 11.60
C HIS A 16 -8.87 -22.45 10.54
N PHE A 17 -9.64 -23.51 10.75
CA PHE A 17 -10.04 -24.45 9.71
C PHE A 17 -11.51 -24.23 9.43
N TYR A 18 -11.83 -23.07 8.90
CA TYR A 18 -13.03 -22.97 8.08
C TYR A 18 -12.79 -23.86 6.85
N ARG A 19 -13.52 -24.97 6.74
CA ARG A 19 -13.79 -25.55 5.41
C ARG A 19 -14.70 -24.57 4.69
N TYR A 20 -14.13 -23.51 4.15
CA TYR A 20 -14.73 -22.82 3.02
C TYR A 20 -14.72 -23.83 1.87
N THR A 21 -15.87 -24.38 1.51
CA THR A 21 -16.11 -24.78 0.12
C THR A 21 -16.13 -23.46 -0.66
N PRO A 22 -15.14 -23.18 -1.53
CA PRO A 22 -15.19 -22.00 -2.38
C PRO A 22 -16.48 -22.10 -3.19
N SER A 23 -17.39 -21.15 -3.02
CA SER A 23 -18.51 -20.97 -3.92
C SER A 23 -17.94 -20.38 -5.19
N GLY A 24 -17.45 -21.23 -6.10
CA GLY A 24 -16.90 -20.75 -7.36
C GLY A 24 -16.19 -21.76 -8.26
N GLU A 25 -15.64 -22.87 -7.74
CA GLU A 25 -14.96 -23.84 -8.60
C GLU A 25 -15.26 -25.27 -8.15
N GLU A 26 -16.12 -25.97 -8.90
CA GLU A 26 -16.16 -27.42 -8.85
C GLU A 26 -14.76 -27.93 -9.20
N LEU A 27 -14.06 -28.51 -8.24
CA LEU A 27 -12.86 -29.29 -8.53
C LEU A 27 -13.24 -30.32 -9.60
N PRO A 28 -12.52 -30.40 -10.73
CA PRO A 28 -12.89 -31.33 -11.79
C PRO A 28 -12.98 -32.74 -11.22
N GLU A 29 -14.09 -33.44 -11.48
CA GLU A 29 -14.26 -34.83 -11.09
C GLU A 29 -13.02 -35.61 -11.54
N LYS A 30 -12.42 -36.39 -10.63
CA LYS A 30 -11.32 -37.30 -10.99
C LYS A 30 -11.71 -38.08 -12.23
N HIS A 31 -11.09 -37.78 -13.38
CA HIS A 31 -11.23 -38.54 -14.62
C HIS A 31 -10.50 -39.89 -14.49
N ASP A 32 -10.87 -40.72 -13.51
CA ASP A 32 -10.22 -41.99 -13.21
C ASP A 32 -10.78 -43.16 -14.05
N LYS A 33 -11.67 -42.89 -15.02
CA LYS A 33 -12.17 -43.91 -15.96
C LYS A 33 -11.41 -43.92 -17.30
N ARG A 34 -10.08 -43.80 -17.28
CA ARG A 34 -9.22 -44.02 -18.47
C ARG A 34 -9.01 -45.50 -18.82
N ILE A 35 -10.03 -46.33 -18.60
CA ILE A 35 -9.97 -47.78 -18.91
C ILE A 35 -9.67 -48.00 -20.40
N SER A 36 -10.32 -47.22 -21.28
CA SER A 36 -10.09 -47.30 -22.73
C SER A 36 -8.63 -47.01 -23.13
N LYS A 37 -7.99 -45.98 -22.55
CA LYS A 37 -6.57 -45.66 -22.85
C LYS A 37 -5.61 -46.71 -22.31
N LYS A 38 -5.87 -47.25 -21.12
CA LYS A 38 -5.09 -48.36 -20.54
C LYS A 38 -5.16 -49.62 -21.42
N ILE A 39 -6.36 -49.97 -21.92
CA ILE A 39 -6.55 -51.08 -22.86
C ILE A 39 -5.82 -50.79 -24.17
N PHE A 40 -5.94 -49.58 -24.71
CA PHE A 40 -5.27 -49.17 -25.94
C PHE A 40 -3.75 -49.32 -25.84
N TYR A 41 -3.10 -48.76 -24.82
CA TYR A 41 -1.65 -48.88 -24.64
C TYR A 41 -1.21 -50.32 -24.39
N SER A 42 -1.99 -51.09 -23.61
CA SER A 42 -1.69 -52.51 -23.39
C SER A 42 -1.78 -53.30 -24.70
N GLY A 43 -2.77 -53.04 -25.55
CA GLY A 43 -2.90 -53.64 -26.87
C GLY A 43 -1.76 -53.25 -27.82
N LEU A 44 -1.32 -51.99 -27.78
CA LEU A 44 -0.22 -51.47 -28.58
C LEU A 44 1.12 -52.17 -28.26
N VAL A 45 1.34 -52.54 -26.99
CA VAL A 45 2.50 -53.34 -26.58
C VAL A 45 2.30 -54.82 -26.89
N TYR A 46 1.09 -55.34 -26.70
CA TYR A 46 0.78 -56.75 -26.86
C TYR A 46 1.01 -57.26 -28.29
N LEU A 47 0.53 -56.53 -29.31
CA LEU A 47 0.64 -56.94 -30.71
C LEU A 47 2.09 -57.20 -31.19
N PRO A 48 3.05 -56.26 -31.04
CA PRO A 48 4.44 -56.51 -31.43
C PRO A 48 5.12 -57.55 -30.52
N LEU A 49 4.77 -57.60 -29.23
CA LEU A 49 5.33 -58.59 -28.31
C LEU A 49 4.91 -60.02 -28.70
N GLU A 50 3.63 -60.24 -28.97
CA GLU A 50 3.11 -61.53 -29.45
C GLU A 50 3.74 -61.90 -30.80
N TYR A 51 3.85 -60.95 -31.72
CA TYR A 51 4.48 -61.19 -33.01
C TYR A 51 5.94 -61.63 -32.87
N LEU A 52 6.73 -60.95 -32.04
CA LEU A 52 8.14 -61.31 -31.81
C LEU A 52 8.28 -62.67 -31.12
N VAL A 53 7.53 -62.91 -30.04
CA VAL A 53 7.65 -64.17 -29.28
C VAL A 53 7.22 -65.38 -30.11
N THR A 54 6.26 -65.22 -31.02
CA THR A 54 5.82 -66.30 -31.90
C THR A 54 6.76 -66.53 -33.09
N ARG A 55 7.32 -65.47 -33.67
CA ARG A 55 8.12 -65.58 -34.91
C ARG A 55 9.61 -65.80 -34.68
N VAL A 56 10.19 -65.30 -33.60
CA VAL A 56 11.62 -65.49 -33.32
C VAL A 56 12.01 -66.97 -33.19
N PRO A 57 11.27 -67.84 -32.48
CA PRO A 57 11.55 -69.28 -32.46
C PRO A 57 11.40 -69.92 -33.85
N GLU A 58 10.48 -69.42 -34.68
CA GLU A 58 10.27 -69.92 -36.04
C GLU A 58 11.46 -69.62 -36.95
N VAL A 59 12.14 -68.48 -36.76
CA VAL A 59 13.39 -68.17 -37.48
C VAL A 59 14.41 -69.28 -37.27
N PHE A 60 14.57 -69.74 -36.02
CA PHE A 60 15.52 -70.81 -35.70
C PHE A 60 15.12 -72.16 -36.30
N ASN A 61 13.83 -72.48 -36.35
CA ASN A 61 13.35 -73.73 -36.93
C ASN A 61 13.43 -73.78 -38.47
N ARG A 62 13.43 -72.62 -39.15
CA ARG A 62 13.53 -72.51 -40.62
C ARG A 62 14.96 -72.34 -41.13
N LEU A 63 15.95 -72.34 -40.24
CA LEU A 63 17.36 -72.37 -40.60
C LEU A 63 17.76 -73.83 -40.83
N GLU A 64 17.76 -74.26 -42.10
CA GLU A 64 18.24 -75.58 -42.46
C GLU A 64 19.74 -75.54 -42.82
N ILE A 65 20.50 -76.50 -42.29
CA ILE A 65 21.90 -76.71 -42.68
C ILE A 65 21.91 -77.47 -44.02
N VAL A 66 22.56 -76.90 -45.03
CA VAL A 66 22.66 -77.49 -46.37
C VAL A 66 23.45 -78.81 -46.26
N LYS A 67 22.79 -79.95 -46.49
CA LYS A 67 23.40 -81.28 -46.41
C LYS A 67 24.61 -81.39 -47.35
N GLY A 68 25.77 -81.73 -46.78
CA GLY A 68 27.06 -81.86 -47.50
C GLY A 68 27.97 -80.61 -47.41
N SER A 69 27.46 -79.47 -46.96
CA SER A 69 28.23 -78.21 -46.85
C SER A 69 29.20 -78.16 -45.65
N LEU A 70 29.15 -79.12 -44.72
CA LEU A 70 30.00 -79.13 -43.52
C LEU A 70 31.33 -79.88 -43.69
N GLN A 71 31.60 -80.51 -44.85
CA GLN A 71 32.89 -81.17 -45.10
C GLN A 71 33.90 -80.18 -45.67
N GLY A 72 34.86 -79.75 -44.83
CA GLY A 72 36.02 -78.95 -45.25
C GLY A 72 35.96 -77.46 -44.93
N ILE A 73 34.92 -76.96 -44.26
CA ILE A 73 34.81 -75.54 -43.92
C ILE A 73 35.51 -75.23 -42.59
N ASN A 74 36.44 -74.28 -42.63
CA ASN A 74 37.14 -73.72 -41.48
C ASN A 74 36.21 -72.74 -40.74
N LEU A 75 35.90 -73.01 -39.47
CA LEU A 75 34.88 -72.31 -38.67
C LEU A 75 35.09 -70.79 -38.50
N PHE A 76 36.24 -70.26 -38.89
CA PHE A 76 36.65 -68.86 -38.71
C PHE A 76 36.56 -68.00 -39.98
N GLN A 77 36.17 -68.56 -41.13
CA GLN A 77 35.85 -67.80 -42.33
C GLN A 77 34.34 -67.52 -42.40
N LEU A 78 33.90 -66.52 -41.63
CA LEU A 78 32.50 -66.04 -41.55
C LEU A 78 31.88 -65.68 -42.90
N GLN A 79 32.69 -65.45 -43.93
CA GLN A 79 32.25 -65.09 -45.27
C GLN A 79 31.65 -66.27 -46.05
N GLU A 80 31.97 -67.52 -45.68
CA GLU A 80 31.44 -68.74 -46.32
C GLU A 80 30.23 -69.34 -45.59
N MET A 81 29.96 -68.91 -44.35
CA MET A 81 28.78 -69.29 -43.54
C MET A 81 27.42 -69.07 -44.22
N PRO A 82 27.17 -68.02 -45.04
CA PRO A 82 25.87 -67.81 -45.68
C PRO A 82 25.49 -68.92 -46.66
N GLN A 83 26.46 -69.69 -47.15
CA GLN A 83 26.23 -70.84 -48.04
C GLN A 83 25.86 -72.12 -47.27
N VAL A 84 26.09 -72.14 -45.95
CA VAL A 84 25.89 -73.32 -45.08
C VAL A 84 24.46 -73.37 -44.52
N PHE A 85 23.82 -72.21 -44.35
CA PHE A 85 22.47 -72.10 -43.81
C PHE A 85 21.52 -71.54 -44.88
N HIS A 86 20.52 -72.32 -45.27
CA HIS A 86 19.43 -71.85 -46.11
C HIS A 86 18.25 -71.45 -45.22
N PHE A 87 17.80 -70.20 -45.34
CA PHE A 87 16.60 -69.71 -44.65
C PHE A 87 15.39 -69.77 -45.60
N ASP A 88 14.41 -70.62 -45.29
CA ASP A 88 13.16 -70.64 -46.06
C ASP A 88 12.26 -69.43 -45.71
N SER A 89 12.36 -68.40 -46.55
CA SER A 89 11.57 -67.17 -46.42
C SER A 89 10.12 -67.29 -46.90
N ALA A 90 9.74 -68.42 -47.52
CA ALA A 90 8.40 -68.59 -48.09
C ALA A 90 7.32 -68.55 -46.99
N GLY A 91 6.45 -67.55 -47.05
CA GLY A 91 5.34 -67.38 -46.11
C GLY A 91 5.74 -67.04 -44.66
N PHE A 92 7.03 -66.78 -44.39
CA PHE A 92 7.52 -66.35 -43.07
C PHE A 92 6.95 -64.98 -42.67
N TRP A 93 6.93 -64.05 -43.63
CA TRP A 93 6.37 -62.71 -43.44
C TRP A 93 4.83 -62.66 -43.50
N ASN A 94 4.17 -63.78 -43.81
CA ASN A 94 2.71 -63.83 -43.88
C ASN A 94 2.13 -64.00 -42.47
N PRO A 95 1.43 -63.00 -41.90
CA PRO A 95 0.89 -63.09 -40.54
C PRO A 95 -0.17 -64.19 -40.38
N PHE A 96 -0.76 -64.69 -41.48
CA PHE A 96 -1.86 -65.66 -41.47
C PHE A 96 -1.42 -67.12 -41.65
N THR A 97 -0.13 -67.42 -41.85
CA THR A 97 0.35 -68.81 -41.94
C THR A 97 0.46 -69.43 -40.54
N PRO A 98 -0.31 -70.49 -40.22
CA PRO A 98 -0.22 -71.15 -38.92
C PRO A 98 0.97 -72.10 -38.88
N THR A 99 2.06 -71.66 -38.23
CA THR A 99 3.34 -72.41 -38.16
C THR A 99 3.52 -73.14 -36.84
N THR A 100 2.65 -72.87 -35.87
CA THR A 100 2.60 -73.49 -34.53
C THR A 100 1.17 -73.92 -34.23
N SER A 101 1.00 -74.95 -33.39
CA SER A 101 -0.33 -75.45 -33.02
C SER A 101 -1.15 -74.36 -32.31
N LEU A 102 -2.49 -74.44 -32.44
CA LEU A 102 -3.39 -73.47 -31.80
C LEU A 102 -3.15 -73.40 -30.27
N GLY A 103 -2.90 -74.54 -29.63
CA GLY A 103 -2.63 -74.61 -28.18
C GLY A 103 -1.33 -73.90 -27.77
N THR A 104 -0.27 -73.96 -28.58
CA THR A 104 0.98 -73.23 -28.28
C THR A 104 0.82 -71.72 -28.48
N ARG A 105 0.06 -71.29 -29.49
CA ARG A 105 -0.26 -69.86 -29.69
C ARG A 105 -1.05 -69.29 -28.52
N LEU A 106 -2.06 -70.02 -28.05
CA LEU A 106 -2.86 -69.61 -26.90
C LEU A 106 -1.98 -69.49 -25.65
N ALA A 107 -1.08 -70.43 -25.39
CA ALA A 107 -0.17 -70.38 -24.25
C ALA A 107 0.82 -69.19 -24.31
N ILE A 108 1.40 -68.93 -25.49
CA ILE A 108 2.31 -67.79 -25.70
C ILE A 108 1.56 -66.47 -25.55
N SER A 109 0.35 -66.38 -26.11
CA SER A 109 -0.55 -65.24 -25.98
C SER A 109 -0.82 -64.92 -24.50
N THR A 110 -1.19 -65.91 -23.67
CA THR A 110 -1.43 -65.68 -22.24
C THR A 110 -0.19 -65.16 -21.50
N VAL A 111 1.01 -65.65 -21.84
CA VAL A 111 2.26 -65.17 -21.23
C VAL A 111 2.56 -63.72 -21.63
N CYS A 112 2.21 -63.31 -22.86
CA CYS A 112 2.45 -61.96 -23.36
C CYS A 112 1.47 -60.91 -22.78
N VAL A 113 0.30 -61.31 -22.26
CA VAL A 113 -0.69 -60.38 -21.70
C VAL A 113 -0.16 -59.63 -20.49
N VAL A 114 0.48 -60.32 -19.52
CA VAL A 114 0.91 -59.68 -18.26
C VAL A 114 1.97 -58.60 -18.49
N PRO A 115 3.06 -58.84 -19.25
CA PRO A 115 4.03 -57.79 -19.58
C PRO A 115 3.41 -56.64 -20.37
N ALA A 116 2.50 -56.94 -21.31
CA ALA A 116 1.84 -55.93 -22.11
C ALA A 116 0.94 -55.02 -21.26
N VAL A 117 0.21 -55.57 -20.29
CA VAL A 117 -0.62 -54.80 -19.35
C VAL A 117 0.28 -53.94 -18.44
N LEU A 118 1.34 -54.50 -17.87
CA LEU A 118 2.26 -53.73 -17.01
C LEU A 118 2.92 -52.57 -17.76
N MET A 119 3.40 -52.83 -18.97
CA MET A 119 4.00 -51.79 -19.81
C MET A 119 2.98 -50.77 -20.30
N GLY A 120 1.77 -51.22 -20.66
CA GLY A 120 0.65 -50.36 -21.03
C GLY A 120 0.21 -49.42 -19.90
N LEU A 121 0.19 -49.92 -18.66
CA LEU A 121 -0.04 -49.10 -17.46
C LEU A 121 1.07 -48.07 -17.24
N LYS A 122 2.33 -48.47 -17.45
CA LYS A 122 3.50 -47.56 -17.35
C LYS A 122 3.46 -46.48 -18.43
N MET A 123 3.06 -46.82 -19.66
CA MET A 123 2.85 -45.85 -20.74
C MET A 123 1.68 -44.90 -20.45
N ASP A 124 0.56 -45.38 -19.91
CA ASP A 124 -0.52 -44.48 -19.45
C ASP A 124 -0.01 -43.48 -18.41
N MET A 125 0.84 -43.92 -17.48
CA MET A 125 1.46 -43.01 -16.51
C MET A 125 2.39 -41.99 -17.17
N TRP A 126 3.23 -42.38 -18.13
CA TRP A 126 4.13 -41.48 -18.84
C TRP A 126 3.41 -40.43 -19.69
N PHE A 127 2.30 -40.82 -20.32
CA PHE A 127 1.52 -39.92 -21.19
C PHE A 127 0.27 -39.35 -20.50
N ARG A 128 0.19 -39.46 -19.17
CA ARG A 128 -0.87 -38.81 -18.39
C ARG A 128 -0.56 -37.32 -18.28
N PRO A 129 -1.47 -36.42 -18.69
CA PRO A 129 -1.33 -35.01 -18.35
C PRO A 129 -1.36 -34.88 -16.82
N LEU A 130 -0.29 -34.32 -16.26
CA LEU A 130 -0.05 -34.24 -14.81
C LEU A 130 -0.94 -33.22 -14.09
N ALA A 131 -1.65 -32.37 -14.81
CA ALA A 131 -2.32 -31.20 -14.26
C ALA A 131 -3.82 -31.20 -14.57
N ASP A 132 -4.62 -31.74 -13.67
CA ASP A 132 -6.07 -31.49 -13.60
C ASP A 132 -6.32 -30.24 -12.74
N GLY A 133 -5.80 -29.07 -13.15
CA GLY A 133 -6.04 -27.77 -12.47
C GLY A 133 -5.44 -27.61 -11.06
N GLN A 134 -4.82 -28.64 -10.47
CA GLN A 134 -4.33 -28.64 -9.08
C GLN A 134 -3.19 -27.65 -8.76
N LYS A 135 -2.61 -26.97 -9.77
CA LYS A 135 -1.57 -25.95 -9.60
C LYS A 135 -1.95 -24.58 -10.18
N GLY A 136 -3.24 -24.33 -10.37
CA GLY A 136 -3.76 -23.14 -11.04
C GLY A 136 -3.71 -23.27 -12.57
N ASP A 137 -4.72 -22.74 -13.24
CA ASP A 137 -4.86 -22.64 -14.68
C ASP A 137 -4.41 -21.27 -15.23
N ASN A 138 -3.73 -20.49 -14.38
CA ASN A 138 -3.17 -19.19 -14.73
C ASN A 138 -2.30 -19.29 -15.99
N ARG A 139 -2.70 -18.54 -17.01
CA ARG A 139 -1.94 -18.34 -18.24
C ARG A 139 -1.61 -16.88 -18.43
N LEU A 140 -0.58 -16.60 -19.22
CA LEU A 140 -0.31 -15.24 -19.67
C LEU A 140 -1.50 -14.73 -20.51
N MET A 141 -1.92 -13.50 -20.24
CA MET A 141 -2.90 -12.81 -21.06
C MET A 141 -2.32 -12.56 -22.45
N THR A 142 -3.15 -12.70 -23.46
CA THR A 142 -2.83 -12.28 -24.83
C THR A 142 -2.94 -10.76 -24.95
N LEU A 143 -2.24 -10.17 -25.92
CA LEU A 143 -2.33 -8.73 -26.18
C LEU A 143 -3.78 -8.26 -26.42
N LYS A 144 -4.59 -9.08 -27.09
CA LYS A 144 -6.00 -8.76 -27.35
C LYS A 144 -6.81 -8.66 -26.06
N GLU A 145 -6.53 -9.52 -25.10
CA GLU A 145 -7.20 -9.51 -23.79
C GLU A 145 -6.76 -8.29 -22.98
N ILE A 146 -5.47 -7.97 -22.97
CA ILE A 146 -4.95 -6.76 -22.35
C ILE A 146 -5.61 -5.51 -22.93
N GLN A 147 -5.74 -5.44 -24.27
CA GLN A 147 -6.38 -4.34 -24.98
C GLN A 147 -7.87 -4.19 -24.68
N GLN A 148 -8.54 -5.27 -24.27
CA GLN A 148 -9.95 -5.26 -23.88
C GLN A 148 -10.16 -4.83 -22.43
N ILE A 149 -9.19 -5.15 -21.56
CA ILE A 149 -9.29 -4.93 -20.11
C ILE A 149 -8.76 -3.56 -19.72
N TYR A 150 -7.59 -3.16 -20.26
CA TYR A 150 -6.86 -1.99 -19.80
C TYR A 150 -7.01 -0.81 -20.76
N PRO A 151 -7.31 0.40 -20.25
CA PRO A 151 -7.31 1.62 -21.06
C PRO A 151 -5.98 1.86 -21.78
N GLN A 152 -6.09 2.19 -23.07
CA GLN A 152 -4.96 2.55 -23.92
C GLN A 152 -4.69 4.05 -23.83
N ILE A 153 -3.44 4.43 -23.56
CA ILE A 153 -2.99 5.83 -23.55
C ILE A 153 -1.79 6.03 -24.49
N PRO A 154 -1.57 7.26 -25.00
CA PRO A 154 -0.38 7.57 -25.80
C PRO A 154 0.93 7.35 -25.04
N GLU A 155 1.98 6.98 -25.77
CA GLU A 155 3.31 6.68 -25.23
C GLU A 155 3.94 7.82 -24.42
N THR A 156 3.98 9.04 -24.97
CA THR A 156 4.65 10.19 -24.36
C THR A 156 4.03 11.53 -24.76
N LYS A 157 4.35 12.59 -24.01
CA LYS A 157 4.13 14.03 -24.28
C LYS A 157 2.68 14.52 -24.35
N THR A 158 1.76 13.72 -24.87
CA THR A 158 0.36 14.12 -25.07
C THR A 158 -0.47 13.81 -23.84
N THR A 159 -1.38 14.71 -23.50
CA THR A 159 -2.42 14.48 -22.49
C THR A 159 -3.43 13.46 -22.98
N PHE A 160 -4.17 12.84 -22.05
CA PHE A 160 -5.22 11.88 -22.37
C PHE A 160 -6.40 11.99 -21.39
N PRO A 161 -7.63 11.66 -21.84
CA PRO A 161 -8.82 11.79 -21.01
C PRO A 161 -8.87 10.76 -19.89
N GLY A 162 -9.51 11.11 -18.78
CA GLY A 162 -9.67 10.24 -17.62
C GLY A 162 -8.52 10.34 -16.61
N TYR A 163 -8.38 9.31 -15.78
CA TYR A 163 -7.31 9.20 -14.77
C TYR A 163 -6.09 8.46 -15.32
N GLY A 164 -4.91 8.83 -14.84
CA GLY A 164 -3.70 8.06 -15.07
C GLY A 164 -3.67 6.79 -14.23
N GLY A 165 -2.71 5.91 -14.52
CA GLY A 165 -2.65 4.61 -13.87
C GLY A 165 -1.27 3.96 -14.00
N ILE A 166 -1.15 2.81 -13.34
CA ILE A 166 0.10 2.02 -13.32
C ILE A 166 0.25 1.33 -14.68
N PRO A 167 1.40 1.44 -15.36
CA PRO A 167 1.60 0.76 -16.63
C PRO A 167 1.59 -0.76 -16.44
N ILE A 168 0.81 -1.47 -17.25
CA ILE A 168 0.75 -2.93 -17.29
C ILE A 168 1.56 -3.47 -18.46
N THR A 169 1.44 -2.83 -19.62
CA THR A 169 2.28 -3.16 -20.77
C THR A 169 2.44 -1.98 -21.72
N HIS A 170 3.54 -2.00 -22.46
CA HIS A 170 3.80 -1.11 -23.57
C HIS A 170 3.72 -1.89 -24.88
N TYR A 171 2.92 -1.41 -25.83
CA TYR A 171 2.85 -2.00 -27.16
C TYR A 171 2.83 -0.93 -28.25
N LYS A 172 3.87 -0.96 -29.09
CA LYS A 172 4.12 0.01 -30.17
C LYS A 172 4.28 1.44 -29.65
N LYS A 173 3.22 2.26 -29.72
CA LYS A 173 3.21 3.69 -29.35
C LYS A 173 2.18 3.97 -28.25
N TYR A 174 1.85 2.95 -27.47
CA TYR A 174 0.79 3.02 -26.48
C TYR A 174 1.14 2.26 -25.21
N TRP A 175 0.72 2.84 -24.09
CA TRP A 175 0.67 2.16 -22.80
C TRP A 175 -0.73 1.64 -22.54
N TYR A 176 -0.81 0.52 -21.84
CA TYR A 176 -2.04 -0.01 -21.26
C TYR A 176 -1.90 0.10 -19.76
N ILE A 177 -2.79 0.84 -19.12
CA ILE A 177 -2.65 1.23 -17.72
C ILE A 177 -3.75 0.60 -16.86
N GLN A 178 -3.42 0.30 -15.60
CA GLN A 178 -4.37 -0.05 -14.57
C GLN A 178 -4.83 1.21 -13.84
N THR A 179 -6.11 1.54 -13.97
CA THR A 179 -6.76 2.72 -13.37
C THR A 179 -7.61 2.39 -12.15
N ASP A 180 -7.80 1.10 -11.83
CA ASP A 180 -8.56 0.66 -10.67
C ASP A 180 -7.84 0.97 -9.36
N THR A 181 -8.62 1.12 -8.28
CA THR A 181 -8.12 1.39 -6.93
C THR A 181 -7.58 0.12 -6.27
N VAL A 182 -6.48 -0.42 -6.81
CA VAL A 182 -5.84 -1.66 -6.34
C VAL A 182 -4.39 -1.42 -5.95
N ASN A 183 -3.94 -2.11 -4.91
CA ASN A 183 -2.54 -2.11 -4.53
C ASN A 183 -1.73 -2.95 -5.53
N THR A 184 -0.62 -2.40 -6.02
CA THR A 184 0.26 -3.09 -6.98
C THR A 184 1.62 -3.36 -6.36
N CYS A 185 2.09 -4.61 -6.46
CA CYS A 185 3.40 -5.03 -5.99
C CYS A 185 4.32 -5.30 -7.19
N ILE A 186 5.37 -4.49 -7.34
CA ILE A 186 6.35 -4.63 -8.43
C ILE A 186 7.59 -5.35 -7.88
N VAL A 187 7.75 -6.61 -8.27
CA VAL A 187 8.87 -7.44 -7.83
C VAL A 187 9.97 -7.46 -8.89
N GLY A 188 11.20 -7.15 -8.48
CA GLY A 188 12.35 -7.21 -9.37
C GLY A 188 13.66 -7.05 -8.61
N THR A 189 14.75 -7.60 -9.14
CA THR A 189 16.09 -7.48 -8.56
C THR A 189 16.66 -6.07 -8.74
N SER A 190 17.78 -5.76 -8.07
CA SER A 190 18.48 -4.49 -8.31
C SER A 190 18.92 -4.41 -9.78
N ARG A 191 18.83 -3.20 -10.37
CA ARG A 191 19.10 -2.92 -11.80
C ARG A 191 18.17 -3.62 -12.81
N SER A 192 17.04 -4.18 -12.38
CA SER A 192 16.03 -4.75 -13.29
C SER A 192 15.16 -3.71 -14.01
N GLY A 193 15.41 -2.42 -13.83
CA GLY A 193 14.65 -1.34 -14.48
C GLY A 193 13.39 -0.85 -13.76
N LYS A 194 13.06 -1.35 -12.55
CA LYS A 194 11.82 -0.96 -11.82
C LYS A 194 11.57 0.55 -11.76
N GLY A 195 12.60 1.35 -11.42
CA GLY A 195 12.46 2.80 -11.33
C GLY A 195 12.12 3.46 -12.67
N GLN A 196 12.71 2.98 -13.76
CA GLN A 196 12.56 3.57 -15.10
C GLN A 196 11.28 3.10 -15.81
N ILE A 197 10.99 1.80 -15.77
CA ILE A 197 9.90 1.17 -16.53
C ILE A 197 8.55 1.36 -15.83
N GLU A 198 8.53 1.34 -14.49
CA GLU A 198 7.30 1.37 -13.72
C GLU A 198 7.11 2.70 -12.98
N VAL A 199 8.05 3.10 -12.13
CA VAL A 199 7.86 4.25 -11.22
C VAL A 199 7.81 5.57 -11.99
N LEU A 200 8.82 5.88 -12.80
CA LEU A 200 8.85 7.11 -13.61
C LEU A 200 7.72 7.13 -14.65
N ALA A 201 7.42 5.98 -15.26
CA ALA A 201 6.30 5.85 -16.19
C ALA A 201 4.96 6.11 -15.47
N THR A 202 4.79 5.66 -14.23
CA THR A 202 3.60 5.95 -13.42
C THR A 202 3.50 7.45 -13.12
N ILE A 203 4.58 8.10 -12.68
CA ILE A 203 4.61 9.56 -12.44
C ILE A 203 4.24 10.34 -13.71
N ASP A 204 4.79 9.96 -14.85
CA ASP A 204 4.47 10.57 -16.15
C ASP A 204 3.00 10.33 -16.54
N ASN A 205 2.50 9.10 -16.41
CA ASN A 205 1.11 8.76 -16.74
C ASN A 205 0.11 9.51 -15.85
N LEU A 206 0.35 9.58 -14.54
CA LEU A 206 -0.52 10.31 -13.61
C LEU A 206 -0.57 11.81 -13.93
N SER A 207 0.56 12.39 -14.34
CA SER A 207 0.65 13.83 -14.61
C SER A 207 0.19 14.24 -16.01
N ARG A 208 0.16 13.33 -17.00
CA ARG A 208 -0.41 13.58 -18.34
C ARG A 208 -1.93 13.42 -18.42
N ALA A 209 -2.54 12.73 -17.45
CA ALA A 209 -3.98 12.56 -17.41
C ALA A 209 -4.69 13.91 -17.28
N GLU A 210 -5.85 14.07 -17.91
CA GLU A 210 -6.69 15.27 -17.73
C GLU A 210 -7.21 15.35 -16.28
N LYS A 211 -7.51 14.21 -15.66
CA LYS A 211 -7.79 14.12 -14.22
C LYS A 211 -6.51 13.71 -13.49
N GLN A 212 -5.71 14.72 -13.16
CA GLN A 212 -4.43 14.55 -12.49
C GLN A 212 -4.62 14.11 -11.03
N SER A 213 -3.84 13.11 -10.61
CA SER A 213 -3.83 12.65 -9.22
C SER A 213 -2.66 13.28 -8.46
N SER A 214 -2.90 13.64 -7.20
CA SER A 214 -1.81 13.93 -6.25
C SER A 214 -0.98 12.67 -5.99
N MET A 215 0.31 12.83 -5.70
CA MET A 215 1.24 11.74 -5.46
C MET A 215 2.14 12.01 -4.25
N VAL A 216 2.41 10.95 -3.48
CA VAL A 216 3.45 10.92 -2.45
C VAL A 216 4.43 9.83 -2.86
N VAL A 217 5.65 10.22 -3.19
CA VAL A 217 6.67 9.36 -3.80
C VAL A 217 7.82 9.19 -2.83
N ASN A 218 8.09 7.97 -2.40
CA ASN A 218 9.29 7.68 -1.63
C ASN A 218 10.50 7.59 -2.58
N ASP A 219 11.47 8.48 -2.39
CA ASP A 219 12.62 8.66 -3.27
C ASP A 219 13.94 8.69 -2.47
N PRO A 220 14.40 7.52 -1.98
CA PRO A 220 15.59 7.43 -1.12
C PRO A 220 16.88 7.90 -1.80
N LYS A 221 16.90 8.01 -3.13
CA LYS A 221 18.08 8.38 -3.92
C LYS A 221 17.95 9.75 -4.58
N THR A 222 16.83 10.44 -4.38
CA THR A 222 16.57 11.77 -4.97
C THR A 222 16.53 11.77 -6.51
N GLU A 223 16.54 10.60 -7.15
CA GLU A 223 16.57 10.47 -8.61
C GLU A 223 15.20 10.81 -9.23
N LEU A 224 14.11 10.47 -8.52
CA LEU A 224 12.75 10.69 -9.02
C LEU A 224 12.38 12.18 -8.93
N TYR A 225 12.73 12.84 -7.82
CA TYR A 225 12.52 14.28 -7.64
C TYR A 225 13.29 15.08 -8.69
N VAL A 226 14.60 14.83 -8.82
CA VAL A 226 15.46 15.52 -9.80
C VAL A 226 14.98 15.25 -11.23
N GLY A 227 14.55 14.03 -11.54
CA GLY A 227 14.08 13.67 -12.88
C GLY A 227 12.69 14.17 -13.24
N SER A 228 11.83 14.50 -12.26
CA SER A 228 10.40 14.75 -12.50
C SER A 228 9.93 16.16 -12.15
N LYS A 229 10.63 16.88 -11.26
CA LYS A 229 10.18 18.17 -10.71
C LYS A 229 9.75 19.17 -11.78
N ASP A 230 10.65 19.50 -12.70
CA ASP A 230 10.43 20.59 -13.66
C ASP A 230 9.26 20.29 -14.60
N GLU A 231 9.12 19.03 -15.03
CA GLU A 231 8.03 18.62 -15.92
C GLU A 231 6.68 18.55 -15.15
N LEU A 232 6.68 18.14 -13.88
CA LEU A 232 5.49 18.19 -13.02
C LEU A 232 5.03 19.63 -12.77
N GLU A 233 5.95 20.54 -12.43
CA GLU A 233 5.66 21.98 -12.26
C GLU A 233 5.12 22.58 -13.57
N ALA A 234 5.74 22.23 -14.71
CA ALA A 234 5.28 22.65 -16.03
C ALA A 234 3.88 22.10 -16.38
N ARG A 235 3.47 20.97 -15.80
CA ARG A 235 2.12 20.38 -15.94
C ARG A 235 1.11 20.92 -14.92
N GLY A 236 1.53 21.79 -13.99
CA GLY A 236 0.65 22.47 -13.04
C GLY A 236 0.63 21.87 -11.64
N TYR A 237 1.50 20.92 -11.32
CA TYR A 237 1.62 20.38 -9.96
C TYR A 237 2.28 21.39 -9.02
N ASP A 238 1.84 21.39 -7.76
CA ASP A 238 2.67 21.86 -6.65
C ASP A 238 3.63 20.74 -6.25
N VAL A 239 4.93 20.95 -6.47
CA VAL A 239 5.96 19.94 -6.21
C VAL A 239 6.73 20.30 -4.94
N TYR A 240 6.75 19.38 -3.98
CA TYR A 240 7.44 19.52 -2.71
C TYR A 240 8.48 18.41 -2.52
N ALA A 241 9.59 18.74 -1.86
CA ALA A 241 10.57 17.76 -1.40
C ALA A 241 10.58 17.77 0.13
N PHE A 242 10.33 16.63 0.76
CA PHE A 242 10.58 16.43 2.18
C PHE A 242 11.96 15.80 2.35
N ASN A 243 12.96 16.62 2.65
CA ASN A 243 14.37 16.25 2.58
C ASN A 243 14.99 16.10 3.96
N ILE A 244 15.05 14.86 4.45
CA ILE A 244 15.71 14.58 5.74
C ILE A 244 17.25 14.65 5.60
N THR A 245 17.78 14.38 4.41
CA THR A 245 19.23 14.41 4.14
C THR A 245 19.80 15.84 4.18
N ASP A 246 19.08 16.80 3.59
CA ASP A 246 19.37 18.23 3.70
C ASP A 246 18.11 19.01 4.11
N PRO A 247 17.82 19.13 5.43
CA PRO A 247 16.60 19.74 5.93
C PRO A 247 16.42 21.21 5.56
N LEU A 248 17.51 21.92 5.20
CA LEU A 248 17.42 23.31 4.73
C LEU A 248 16.88 23.42 3.29
N GLN A 249 16.92 22.33 2.52
CA GLN A 249 16.34 22.20 1.18
C GLN A 249 15.04 21.38 1.20
N SER A 250 14.42 21.24 2.38
CA SER A 250 13.15 20.55 2.57
C SER A 250 11.99 21.56 2.63
N MET A 251 10.80 21.11 2.24
CA MET A 251 9.57 21.71 2.74
C MET A 251 9.55 21.65 4.28
N SER A 252 8.93 22.64 4.91
CA SER A 252 8.71 22.60 6.35
C SER A 252 7.50 21.73 6.69
N ASP A 253 7.61 20.93 7.74
CA ASP A 253 6.52 20.12 8.28
C ASP A 253 6.60 20.07 9.81
N ASN A 254 5.65 20.73 10.48
CA ASN A 254 5.50 20.64 11.92
C ASN A 254 4.61 19.43 12.27
N PRO A 255 5.15 18.36 12.89
CA PRO A 255 4.38 17.17 13.21
C PRO A 255 3.29 17.41 14.26
N LEU A 256 3.32 18.56 14.96
CA LEU A 256 2.31 18.96 15.94
C LEU A 256 1.12 19.71 15.29
N ALA A 257 1.16 20.02 13.99
CA ALA A 257 0.15 20.84 13.33
C ALA A 257 -1.27 20.25 13.40
N LEU A 258 -1.42 18.92 13.27
CA LEU A 258 -2.73 18.28 13.43
C LEU A 258 -3.25 18.37 14.86
N ILE A 259 -2.36 18.28 15.86
CA ILE A 259 -2.74 18.43 17.27
C ILE A 259 -3.27 19.85 17.50
N VAL A 260 -2.56 20.87 17.00
CA VAL A 260 -3.02 22.27 17.03
C VAL A 260 -4.39 22.43 16.38
N LYS A 261 -4.58 21.84 15.19
CA LYS A 261 -5.83 21.92 14.44
C LYS A 261 -7.03 21.44 15.27
N TYR A 262 -6.95 20.23 15.83
CA TYR A 262 -8.05 19.65 16.61
C TYR A 262 -8.20 20.31 17.99
N TRP A 263 -7.10 20.75 18.60
CA TRP A 263 -7.14 21.54 19.83
C TRP A 263 -7.92 22.85 19.64
N LYS A 264 -7.62 23.61 18.58
CA LYS A 264 -8.34 24.86 18.23
C LYS A 264 -9.82 24.64 17.93
N ARG A 265 -10.19 23.43 17.50
CA ARG A 265 -11.60 23.02 17.33
C ARG A 265 -12.27 22.63 18.66
N GLY A 266 -11.53 22.63 19.77
CA GLY A 266 -12.04 22.13 21.04
C GLY A 266 -12.38 20.64 21.01
N ASP A 267 -11.89 19.90 20.01
CA ASP A 267 -11.92 18.44 19.95
C ASP A 267 -10.69 17.89 20.67
N ILE A 268 -10.77 18.01 22.00
CA ILE A 268 -9.71 17.68 22.93
C ILE A 268 -9.38 16.18 22.89
N ASP A 269 -10.38 15.33 22.63
CA ASP A 269 -10.20 13.89 22.56
C ASP A 269 -9.36 13.50 21.34
N THR A 270 -9.69 14.02 20.16
CA THR A 270 -8.89 13.79 18.95
C THR A 270 -7.49 14.40 19.08
N ALA A 271 -7.36 15.62 19.63
CA ALA A 271 -6.06 16.22 19.92
C ALA A 271 -5.23 15.34 20.87
N THR A 272 -5.86 14.73 21.88
CA THR A 272 -5.20 13.83 22.82
C THR A 272 -4.78 12.51 22.17
N GLN A 273 -5.61 11.94 21.30
CA GLN A 273 -5.25 10.75 20.53
C GLN A 273 -4.05 11.03 19.63
N LEU A 274 -4.07 12.12 18.87
CA LEU A 274 -2.96 12.54 18.00
C LEU A 274 -1.68 12.81 18.80
N THR A 275 -1.79 13.43 19.97
CA THR A 275 -0.66 13.65 20.89
C THR A 275 -0.06 12.31 21.33
N ASN A 276 -0.89 11.33 21.73
CA ASN A 276 -0.41 10.00 22.07
C ASN A 276 0.22 9.28 20.87
N THR A 277 -0.34 9.42 19.66
CA THR A 277 0.23 8.82 18.44
C THR A 277 1.61 9.39 18.15
N PHE A 278 1.77 10.72 18.18
CA PHE A 278 3.05 11.38 17.95
C PHE A 278 4.12 10.90 18.95
N THR A 279 3.82 10.95 20.25
CA THR A 279 4.80 10.54 21.27
C THR A 279 5.04 9.03 21.28
N ASN A 280 4.05 8.22 20.92
CA ASN A 280 4.23 6.78 20.77
C ASN A 280 5.23 6.46 19.65
N THR A 281 5.23 7.20 18.52
CA THR A 281 6.22 7.03 17.46
C THR A 281 7.66 7.26 17.94
N ILE A 282 7.86 8.05 19.00
CA ILE A 282 9.19 8.38 19.55
C ILE A 282 9.63 7.37 20.61
N TYR A 283 8.73 6.96 21.51
CA TYR A 283 9.08 6.21 22.72
C TYR A 283 8.68 4.73 22.70
N TYR A 284 7.84 4.30 21.75
CA TYR A 284 7.44 2.91 21.67
C TYR A 284 8.60 2.03 21.21
N ASP A 285 8.92 1.03 22.02
CA ASP A 285 9.85 -0.03 21.66
C ASP A 285 9.24 -1.39 22.05
N ALA A 286 9.02 -2.23 21.04
CA ALA A 286 8.43 -3.56 21.22
C ALA A 286 9.33 -4.51 22.05
N ASN A 287 10.63 -4.23 22.12
CA ASN A 287 11.63 -5.03 22.83
C ASN A 287 12.01 -4.45 24.19
N ALA A 288 11.40 -3.34 24.61
CA ALA A 288 11.66 -2.73 25.91
C ALA A 288 11.07 -3.60 27.03
N SER A 289 11.92 -4.30 27.77
CA SER A 289 11.55 -4.98 29.01
C SER A 289 11.39 -3.96 30.15
N ASP A 290 12.39 -3.80 31.01
CA ASP A 290 12.33 -2.89 32.17
C ASP A 290 12.30 -1.42 31.75
N ASN A 291 12.77 -1.13 30.53
CA ASN A 291 12.71 0.20 29.92
C ASN A 291 11.30 0.64 29.57
N LYS A 292 10.32 -0.28 29.49
CA LYS A 292 8.93 0.05 29.16
C LYS A 292 8.35 1.06 30.13
N TYR A 293 8.62 0.91 31.42
CA TYR A 293 8.17 1.87 32.44
C TYR A 293 8.71 3.28 32.16
N PHE A 294 10.01 3.41 31.85
CA PHE A 294 10.63 4.71 31.57
C PHE A 294 10.13 5.32 30.26
N ASN A 295 9.95 4.50 29.22
CA ASN A 295 9.43 4.94 27.93
C ASN A 295 7.99 5.44 28.02
N GLU A 296 7.10 4.69 28.69
CA GLU A 296 5.70 5.09 28.87
C GLU A 296 5.58 6.38 29.69
N ASN A 297 6.37 6.53 30.76
CA ASN A 297 6.35 7.76 31.55
C ASN A 297 7.02 8.94 30.83
N ALA A 298 8.03 8.70 29.99
CA ALA A 298 8.64 9.73 29.14
C ALA A 298 7.63 10.23 28.11
N GLN A 299 6.88 9.32 27.48
CA GLN A 299 5.78 9.64 26.59
C GLN A 299 4.74 10.54 27.30
N LYS A 300 4.34 10.19 28.52
CA LYS A 300 3.40 10.98 29.32
C LYS A 300 3.93 12.35 29.73
N ALA A 301 5.22 12.45 30.07
CA ALA A 301 5.88 13.72 30.34
C ALA A 301 5.85 14.63 29.10
N VAL A 302 6.21 14.12 27.91
CA VAL A 302 6.16 14.91 26.67
C VAL A 302 4.73 15.29 26.28
N ASN A 303 3.76 14.39 26.45
CA ASN A 303 2.35 14.75 26.27
C ASN A 303 1.97 15.94 27.16
N ALA A 304 2.38 15.93 28.43
CA ALA A 304 2.10 17.03 29.35
C ALA A 304 2.70 18.35 28.87
N LEU A 305 3.93 18.34 28.35
CA LEU A 305 4.58 19.54 27.78
C LEU A 305 3.83 20.06 26.55
N ILE A 306 3.39 19.16 25.65
CA ILE A 306 2.58 19.54 24.48
C ILE A 306 1.30 20.25 24.93
N PHE A 307 0.57 19.68 25.90
CA PHE A 307 -0.64 20.31 26.42
C PHE A 307 -0.38 21.63 27.14
N ALA A 308 0.72 21.73 27.90
CA ALA A 308 1.08 22.97 28.55
C ALA A 308 1.36 24.09 27.53
N LEU A 309 2.08 23.77 26.45
CA LEU A 309 2.32 24.74 25.37
C LEU A 309 1.04 25.07 24.59
N LEU A 310 0.12 24.13 24.39
CA LEU A 310 -1.18 24.40 23.77
C LEU A 310 -2.02 25.37 24.61
N GLU A 311 -2.04 25.21 25.93
CA GLU A 311 -2.76 26.13 26.83
C GLU A 311 -2.10 27.51 26.89
N GLN A 312 -0.77 27.57 26.87
CA GLN A 312 -0.05 28.85 26.74
C GLN A 312 -0.36 29.52 25.39
N ALA A 313 -0.47 28.74 24.31
CA ALA A 313 -0.87 29.25 23.00
C ALA A 313 -2.32 29.76 23.00
N ASP A 314 -3.25 29.12 23.71
CA ASP A 314 -4.62 29.63 23.89
C ASP A 314 -4.63 30.99 24.61
N GLN A 315 -3.77 31.16 25.62
CA GLN A 315 -3.68 32.41 26.41
C GLN A 315 -3.04 33.56 25.63
N THR A 316 -2.01 33.26 24.84
CA THR A 316 -1.24 34.26 24.08
C THR A 316 -1.79 34.50 22.68
N GLY A 317 -2.60 33.57 22.15
CA GLY A 317 -3.06 33.56 20.76
C GLY A 317 -2.02 33.08 19.74
N ASP A 318 -0.81 32.71 20.19
CA ASP A 318 0.32 32.37 19.31
C ASP A 318 0.63 30.86 19.32
N TYR A 319 0.03 30.13 18.37
CA TYR A 319 0.31 28.71 18.16
C TYR A 319 1.58 28.44 17.36
N SER A 320 2.26 29.47 16.81
CA SER A 320 3.52 29.29 16.06
C SER A 320 4.65 28.78 16.95
N LYS A 321 4.51 28.93 18.27
CA LYS A 321 5.46 28.45 19.28
C LYS A 321 5.29 26.96 19.61
N LEU A 322 4.28 26.28 19.10
CA LEU A 322 4.15 24.84 19.33
C LEU A 322 4.97 24.05 18.31
N THR A 323 6.27 23.89 18.60
CA THR A 323 7.21 23.13 17.76
C THR A 323 7.91 22.05 18.58
N PRO A 324 8.39 20.96 17.95
CA PRO A 324 9.19 19.95 18.64
C PRO A 324 10.45 20.52 19.31
N ASN A 325 11.10 21.51 18.69
CA ASN A 325 12.27 22.17 19.28
C ASN A 325 11.90 22.91 20.59
N ASN A 326 10.77 23.61 20.62
CA ASN A 326 10.33 24.31 21.83
C ASN A 326 9.95 23.34 22.96
N LEU A 327 9.54 22.11 22.64
CA LEU A 327 9.38 21.06 23.66
C LEU A 327 10.73 20.68 24.29
N VAL A 328 11.79 20.61 23.49
CA VAL A 328 13.13 20.34 23.99
C VAL A 328 13.63 21.49 24.84
N GLU A 329 13.52 22.73 24.36
CA GLU A 329 13.94 23.92 25.10
C GLU A 329 13.24 23.99 26.45
N LEU A 330 11.91 23.84 26.48
CA LEU A 330 11.14 23.80 27.72
C LEU A 330 11.62 22.68 28.65
N LEU A 331 11.76 21.45 28.15
CA LEU A 331 12.19 20.32 28.98
C LEU A 331 13.63 20.50 29.50
N SER A 332 14.54 21.05 28.70
CA SER A 332 15.93 21.30 29.09
C SER A 332 16.05 22.44 30.11
N GLU A 333 15.29 23.52 29.95
CA GLU A 333 15.34 24.67 30.86
C GLU A 333 14.78 24.36 32.25
N ILE A 334 13.58 23.75 32.32
CA ILE A 334 12.89 23.55 33.62
C ILE A 334 12.93 22.11 34.13
N GLY A 335 13.18 21.12 33.26
CA GLY A 335 13.19 19.70 33.65
C GLY A 335 14.37 19.33 34.55
N GLY A 336 15.54 19.90 34.29
CA GLY A 336 16.76 19.67 35.09
C GLY A 336 16.99 20.71 36.19
N PHE A 337 16.19 21.77 36.24
CA PHE A 337 16.40 22.88 37.16
C PHE A 337 15.78 22.57 38.54
N ASN A 338 16.65 22.34 39.51
CA ASN A 338 16.28 22.15 40.90
C ASN A 338 16.75 23.33 41.73
N TYR A 339 15.90 23.83 42.61
CA TYR A 339 16.22 24.97 43.46
C TYR A 339 15.72 24.77 44.89
N TYR A 340 16.27 25.57 45.81
CA TYR A 340 15.90 25.56 47.22
C TYR A 340 15.01 26.79 47.48
N PRO A 341 13.71 26.63 47.76
CA PRO A 341 12.80 27.75 48.01
C PRO A 341 13.08 28.47 49.33
N ASP A 342 13.82 27.83 50.25
CA ASP A 342 14.26 28.39 51.53
C ASP A 342 15.79 28.23 51.63
N PRO A 343 16.57 29.33 51.68
CA PRO A 343 18.03 29.28 51.79
C PRO A 343 18.54 28.57 53.05
N ASP A 344 17.73 28.53 54.11
CA ASP A 344 18.10 27.97 55.42
C ASP A 344 17.69 26.49 55.56
N ASN A 345 16.96 25.94 54.59
CA ASN A 345 16.47 24.56 54.61
C ASN A 345 17.00 23.76 53.41
N GLU A 346 18.25 23.30 53.53
CA GLU A 346 18.96 22.49 52.52
C GLU A 346 18.30 21.14 52.20
N PHE A 347 17.28 20.72 52.97
CA PHE A 347 16.64 19.41 52.83
C PHE A 347 15.41 19.41 51.92
N LYS A 348 14.93 20.58 51.46
CA LYS A 348 13.74 20.68 50.61
C LYS A 348 14.08 21.23 49.22
N GLN A 349 14.69 20.39 48.40
CA GLN A 349 14.92 20.68 46.98
C GLN A 349 13.60 20.53 46.20
N LEU A 350 13.25 21.52 45.37
CA LEU A 350 12.10 21.48 44.47
C LEU A 350 12.57 21.48 43.01
N ASN A 351 11.86 20.76 42.15
CA ASN A 351 12.07 20.75 40.71
C ASN A 351 11.15 21.76 40.03
N ALA A 352 11.68 22.59 39.14
CA ALA A 352 10.90 23.65 38.50
C ALA A 352 9.80 23.12 37.57
N LEU A 353 10.02 22.01 36.86
CA LEU A 353 8.97 21.38 36.05
C LEU A 353 7.83 20.85 36.93
N ASP A 354 8.15 20.23 38.07
CA ASP A 354 7.13 19.80 39.04
C ASP A 354 6.28 20.98 39.52
N GLU A 355 6.90 22.12 39.81
CA GLU A 355 6.18 23.32 40.24
C GLU A 355 5.34 23.94 39.14
N PHE A 356 5.90 24.09 37.94
CA PHE A 356 5.18 24.58 36.77
C PHE A 356 3.90 23.76 36.55
N MET A 357 4.01 22.43 36.57
CA MET A 357 2.85 21.53 36.44
C MET A 357 1.89 21.61 37.63
N ASN A 358 2.37 21.93 38.83
CA ASN A 358 1.54 22.09 40.02
C ASN A 358 0.72 23.38 40.03
N GLN A 359 1.22 24.45 39.42
CA GLN A 359 0.53 25.73 39.29
C GLN A 359 -0.68 25.64 38.34
N LEU A 360 -0.70 24.66 37.44
CA LEU A 360 -1.84 24.43 36.55
C LEU A 360 -3.13 24.11 37.32
N PRO A 361 -4.31 24.57 36.85
CA PRO A 361 -5.58 24.36 37.54
C PRO A 361 -5.92 22.88 37.80
N PRO A 362 -6.73 22.57 38.83
CA PRO A 362 -7.30 21.24 39.00
C PRO A 362 -8.10 20.81 37.76
N GLY A 363 -7.95 19.56 37.31
CA GLY A 363 -8.67 19.04 36.14
C GLY A 363 -7.96 19.26 34.79
N ASN A 364 -6.91 20.09 34.78
CA ASN A 364 -6.05 20.36 33.63
C ASN A 364 -5.43 19.09 33.02
N ILE A 365 -5.34 19.05 31.67
CA ILE A 365 -4.92 17.85 30.93
C ILE A 365 -3.40 17.65 31.04
N ALA A 366 -2.61 18.71 30.88
CA ALA A 366 -1.16 18.64 31.06
C ALA A 366 -0.81 18.11 32.45
N LYS A 367 -1.44 18.66 33.50
CA LYS A 367 -1.25 18.22 34.89
C LYS A 367 -1.61 16.75 35.11
N LYS A 368 -2.70 16.27 34.48
CA LYS A 368 -3.11 14.86 34.56
C LYS A 368 -2.10 13.93 33.88
N GLN A 369 -1.60 14.28 32.70
CA GLN A 369 -0.61 13.47 31.98
C GLN A 369 0.72 13.42 32.76
N TYR A 370 1.12 14.53 33.38
CA TYR A 370 2.35 14.60 34.19
C TYR A 370 2.25 13.85 35.53
N GLY A 371 1.04 13.51 35.98
CA GLY A 371 0.81 12.89 37.29
C GLY A 371 1.61 11.59 37.52
N ALA A 372 1.79 10.77 36.47
CA ALA A 372 2.57 9.54 36.57
C ALA A 372 4.07 9.79 36.82
N THR A 373 4.65 10.78 36.12
CA THR A 373 6.03 11.22 36.32
C THR A 373 6.23 11.79 37.72
N LYS A 374 5.27 12.58 38.22
CA LYS A 374 5.34 13.20 39.55
C LYS A 374 5.38 12.18 40.70
N ILE A 375 4.68 11.05 40.57
CA ILE A 375 4.57 10.02 41.63
C ILE A 375 5.88 9.22 41.77
N GLY A 376 6.72 9.18 40.74
CA GLY A 376 8.02 8.49 40.79
C GLY A 376 8.96 9.06 41.85
N SER A 377 9.90 8.24 42.34
CA SER A 377 11.02 8.73 43.18
C SER A 377 11.92 9.67 42.37
N ASP A 378 12.72 10.51 43.04
CA ASP A 378 13.60 11.48 42.35
C ASP A 378 14.55 10.81 41.35
N LYS A 379 15.08 9.62 41.71
CA LYS A 379 15.90 8.81 40.79
C LYS A 379 15.09 8.32 39.58
N ALA A 380 13.85 7.88 39.79
CA ALA A 380 12.98 7.45 38.69
C ALA A 380 12.61 8.64 37.78
N LYS A 381 12.31 9.80 38.35
CA LYS A 381 12.06 11.04 37.61
C LYS A 381 13.24 11.44 36.73
N GLY A 382 14.45 11.46 37.29
CA GLY A 382 15.66 11.76 36.53
C GLY A 382 15.83 10.84 35.31
N ASN A 383 15.56 9.54 35.48
CA ASN A 383 15.58 8.59 34.37
C ASN A 383 14.47 8.87 33.34
N ILE A 384 13.24 9.17 33.79
CA ILE A 384 12.11 9.48 32.90
C ILE A 384 12.41 10.72 32.05
N LEU A 385 12.89 11.81 32.67
CA LEU A 385 13.20 13.06 31.96
C LEU A 385 14.40 12.88 31.02
N SER A 386 15.39 12.07 31.41
CA SER A 386 16.51 11.71 30.53
C SER A 386 16.05 10.93 29.30
N THR A 387 15.16 9.94 29.48
CA THR A 387 14.53 9.21 28.36
C THR A 387 13.73 10.16 27.47
N ALA A 388 12.96 11.08 28.06
CA ALA A 388 12.19 12.08 27.32
C ALA A 388 13.09 12.97 26.44
N ILE A 389 14.14 13.56 27.02
CA ILE A 389 15.13 14.37 26.27
C ILE A 389 15.78 13.55 25.16
N THR A 390 16.16 12.30 25.44
CA THR A 390 16.81 11.42 24.45
C THR A 390 15.92 11.21 23.22
N GLY A 391 14.62 10.99 23.41
CA GLY A 391 13.68 10.82 22.31
C GLY A 391 13.45 12.09 21.48
N LEU A 392 13.52 13.27 22.11
CA LEU A 392 13.37 14.56 21.41
C LEU A 392 14.69 15.09 20.81
N ASN A 393 15.82 14.46 21.12
CA ASN A 393 17.15 14.91 20.69
C ASN A 393 17.28 15.19 19.18
N PRO A 394 16.67 14.42 18.26
CA PRO A 394 16.72 14.74 16.82
C PRO A 394 16.21 16.15 16.48
N PHE A 395 15.27 16.69 17.25
CA PHE A 395 14.69 18.02 17.03
C PHE A 395 15.59 19.17 17.52
N THR A 396 16.66 18.88 18.26
CA THR A 396 17.64 19.90 18.69
C THR A 396 18.57 20.36 17.56
N LEU A 397 18.71 19.53 16.52
CA LEU A 397 19.54 19.85 15.38
C LEU A 397 18.96 21.06 14.65
N THR A 398 19.71 22.16 14.56
CA THR A 398 19.20 23.44 14.04
C THR A 398 18.51 23.31 12.67
N LYS A 399 19.03 22.46 11.79
CA LYS A 399 18.42 22.22 10.47
C LYS A 399 17.05 21.52 10.59
N ILE A 400 16.93 20.53 11.47
CA ILE A 400 15.68 19.81 11.75
C ILE A 400 14.68 20.71 12.48
N ALA A 401 15.14 21.51 13.45
CA ALA A 401 14.32 22.50 14.14
C ALA A 401 13.70 23.50 13.15
N LYS A 402 14.49 24.00 12.19
CA LYS A 402 13.98 24.88 11.11
C LYS A 402 12.96 24.17 10.22
N MET A 403 13.26 22.94 9.80
CA MET A 403 12.33 22.14 8.99
C MET A 403 11.01 21.87 9.71
N THR A 404 11.03 21.64 11.03
CA THR A 404 9.83 21.31 11.82
C THR A 404 9.16 22.52 12.50
N SER A 405 9.61 23.74 12.18
CA SER A 405 9.10 24.97 12.80
C SER A 405 7.70 25.40 12.32
N GLN A 406 7.31 24.99 11.12
CA GLN A 406 6.03 25.34 10.49
C GLN A 406 5.59 24.25 9.51
N SER A 407 4.34 24.29 9.05
CA SER A 407 3.81 23.36 8.04
C SER A 407 3.58 24.08 6.72
N THR A 408 4.20 23.57 5.66
CA THR A 408 4.05 24.10 4.29
C THR A 408 2.71 23.71 3.66
N ILE A 409 2.18 22.55 4.06
CA ILE A 409 0.96 21.95 3.50
C ILE A 409 -0.02 21.62 4.62
N ASP A 410 -1.33 21.75 4.34
CA ASP A 410 -2.35 21.05 5.14
C ASP A 410 -2.43 19.61 4.63
N TYR A 411 -2.19 18.62 5.47
CA TYR A 411 -2.23 17.21 5.08
C TYR A 411 -3.54 16.80 4.40
N LYS A 412 -4.67 17.43 4.75
CA LYS A 412 -5.95 17.14 4.12
C LYS A 412 -5.95 17.49 2.63
N SER A 413 -5.25 18.56 2.26
CA SER A 413 -5.19 19.06 0.88
C SER A 413 -4.55 18.07 -0.10
N VAL A 414 -3.77 17.10 0.40
CA VAL A 414 -3.13 16.04 -0.43
C VAL A 414 -4.18 15.20 -1.15
N GLY A 415 -5.21 14.77 -0.43
CA GLY A 415 -6.31 13.99 -0.99
C GLY A 415 -7.54 14.83 -1.37
N PHE A 416 -7.75 15.95 -0.66
CA PHE A 416 -8.92 16.81 -0.81
C PHE A 416 -8.48 18.27 -0.92
N PRO A 417 -8.06 18.74 -2.11
CA PRO A 417 -7.54 20.10 -2.30
C PRO A 417 -8.62 21.19 -2.16
N LYS A 418 -9.90 20.80 -2.14
CA LYS A 418 -11.06 21.67 -2.05
C LYS A 418 -11.94 21.25 -0.88
N TYR A 419 -11.97 22.07 0.15
CA TYR A 419 -12.84 21.83 1.30
C TYR A 419 -13.25 23.11 2.03
N LEU A 420 -14.40 23.02 2.69
CA LEU A 420 -14.89 23.99 3.65
C LEU A 420 -14.67 23.46 5.06
N ASP A 421 -14.21 24.32 5.95
CA ASP A 421 -14.13 24.12 7.39
C ASP A 421 -15.05 25.14 8.06
N LEU A 422 -16.09 24.63 8.72
CA LEU A 422 -17.20 25.40 9.25
C LEU A 422 -17.30 25.20 10.76
N LYS A 423 -17.61 26.27 11.47
CA LYS A 423 -18.11 26.24 12.84
C LYS A 423 -19.50 26.85 12.86
N LEU A 424 -20.49 26.02 13.11
CA LEU A 424 -21.88 26.40 13.29
C LEU A 424 -22.23 26.41 14.78
N HIS A 425 -23.40 26.95 15.13
CA HIS A 425 -23.85 26.94 16.51
C HIS A 425 -24.04 25.51 17.05
N GLU A 426 -23.67 25.26 18.31
CA GLU A 426 -23.68 23.92 18.92
C GLU A 426 -25.06 23.24 18.92
N SER A 427 -26.15 24.02 18.90
CA SER A 427 -27.51 23.49 18.80
C SER A 427 -27.77 22.69 17.52
N LEU A 428 -26.93 22.87 16.50
CA LEU A 428 -27.01 22.16 15.24
C LEU A 428 -26.31 20.79 15.29
N LEU A 429 -25.78 20.35 16.44
CA LEU A 429 -25.19 19.03 16.60
C LEU A 429 -26.11 17.93 16.02
N ASN A 430 -25.51 17.04 15.22
CA ASN A 430 -26.18 15.96 14.50
C ASN A 430 -27.20 16.36 13.42
N GLN A 431 -27.40 17.66 13.19
CA GLN A 431 -28.22 18.15 12.07
C GLN A 431 -27.45 18.03 10.75
N ARG A 432 -28.19 18.03 9.64
CA ARG A 432 -27.62 18.03 8.28
C ARG A 432 -27.75 19.41 7.68
N VAL A 433 -26.64 19.92 7.17
CA VAL A 433 -26.55 21.19 6.44
C VAL A 433 -26.23 20.87 4.98
N VAL A 434 -26.90 21.56 4.07
CA VAL A 434 -26.66 21.47 2.63
C VAL A 434 -25.80 22.65 2.23
N VAL A 435 -24.81 22.43 1.38
CA VAL A 435 -23.98 23.48 0.82
C VAL A 435 -24.14 23.48 -0.69
N GLU A 436 -24.70 24.58 -1.19
CA GLU A 436 -25.02 24.73 -2.60
C GLU A 436 -24.07 25.76 -3.24
N PHE A 437 -23.60 25.44 -4.44
CA PHE A 437 -22.71 26.30 -5.22
C PHE A 437 -23.46 26.84 -6.43
N TYR A 438 -23.33 28.15 -6.65
CA TYR A 438 -24.06 28.91 -7.65
C TYR A 438 -23.11 29.69 -8.55
N HIS A 439 -23.32 29.58 -9.87
CA HIS A 439 -22.66 30.41 -10.87
C HIS A 439 -23.72 31.26 -11.58
N LYS A 440 -23.59 32.59 -11.54
CA LYS A 440 -24.56 33.53 -12.16
C LYS A 440 -26.02 33.22 -11.78
N GLY A 441 -26.26 32.92 -10.50
CA GLY A 441 -27.59 32.63 -9.96
C GLY A 441 -28.14 31.23 -10.27
N LYS A 442 -27.41 30.36 -10.97
CA LYS A 442 -27.81 28.97 -11.21
C LYS A 442 -27.03 28.02 -10.32
N LYS A 443 -27.75 27.18 -9.56
CA LYS A 443 -27.13 26.08 -8.80
C LYS A 443 -26.51 25.08 -9.77
N PHE A 444 -25.24 24.74 -9.56
CA PHE A 444 -24.53 23.75 -10.39
C PHE A 444 -23.92 22.60 -9.59
N HIS A 445 -23.73 22.75 -8.27
CA HIS A 445 -23.23 21.70 -7.38
C HIS A 445 -23.90 21.77 -6.01
N GLU A 446 -24.04 20.63 -5.32
CA GLU A 446 -24.48 20.58 -3.92
C GLU A 446 -23.72 19.49 -3.16
N GLU A 447 -23.45 19.76 -1.88
CA GLU A 447 -22.89 18.81 -0.93
C GLU A 447 -23.72 18.78 0.36
N ARG A 448 -23.61 17.70 1.12
CA ARG A 448 -24.31 17.56 2.39
C ARG A 448 -23.35 17.13 3.47
N VAL A 449 -23.42 17.82 4.61
CA VAL A 449 -22.58 17.50 5.77
C VAL A 449 -23.42 17.38 7.02
N LYS A 450 -23.02 16.46 7.90
CA LYS A 450 -23.57 16.36 9.24
C LYS A 450 -22.73 17.21 10.18
N VAL A 451 -23.37 18.05 10.97
CA VAL A 451 -22.70 18.89 11.97
C VAL A 451 -22.18 18.00 13.10
N GLY A 452 -20.87 18.09 13.34
CA GLY A 452 -20.15 17.33 14.34
C GLY A 452 -20.18 17.98 15.73
N TYR A 453 -19.31 17.47 16.59
CA TYR A 453 -19.15 17.95 17.96
C TYR A 453 -18.80 19.44 18.00
N LYS A 454 -19.40 20.19 18.96
CA LYS A 454 -19.26 21.65 19.10
C LYS A 454 -19.55 22.46 17.84
N GLY A 455 -20.39 21.94 16.95
CA GLY A 455 -20.80 22.65 15.73
C GLY A 455 -19.79 22.60 14.58
N PHE A 456 -18.66 21.89 14.73
CA PHE A 456 -17.67 21.77 13.66
C PHE A 456 -18.13 20.82 12.57
N CYS A 457 -17.95 21.22 11.31
CA CYS A 457 -18.09 20.32 10.18
C CYS A 457 -17.11 20.68 9.06
N GLU A 458 -16.67 19.65 8.34
CA GLU A 458 -15.83 19.81 7.17
C GLU A 458 -16.52 19.18 5.95
N ILE A 459 -16.41 19.84 4.80
CA ILE A 459 -17.05 19.42 3.56
C ILE A 459 -16.00 19.39 2.47
N ASN A 460 -15.82 18.25 1.82
CA ASN A 460 -14.99 18.15 0.62
C ASN A 460 -15.90 18.31 -0.59
N PHE A 461 -15.43 18.99 -1.63
CA PHE A 461 -16.20 19.18 -2.86
C PHE A 461 -15.27 19.09 -4.06
N ASP A 462 -15.80 18.64 -5.20
CA ASP A 462 -15.04 18.55 -6.46
C ASP A 462 -15.76 19.33 -7.56
N CYS A 463 -15.75 20.65 -7.42
CA CYS A 463 -16.30 21.57 -8.41
C CYS A 463 -15.33 22.74 -8.65
N HIS A 464 -15.49 23.43 -9.78
CA HIS A 464 -14.64 24.57 -10.14
C HIS A 464 -15.38 25.87 -9.83
N LEU A 465 -14.73 26.76 -9.09
CA LEU A 465 -15.26 28.06 -8.69
C LEU A 465 -14.48 29.18 -9.36
N VAL A 466 -15.20 30.21 -9.79
CA VAL A 466 -14.64 31.47 -10.30
C VAL A 466 -15.04 32.63 -9.41
N ALA A 467 -14.23 33.69 -9.39
CA ALA A 467 -14.54 34.88 -8.58
C ALA A 467 -15.95 35.42 -8.89
N GLY A 468 -16.73 35.69 -7.84
CA GLY A 468 -18.13 36.10 -7.92
C GLY A 468 -19.14 34.94 -7.83
N ASP A 469 -18.67 33.68 -7.81
CA ASP A 469 -19.54 32.54 -7.49
C ASP A 469 -20.06 32.61 -6.06
N GLN A 470 -21.23 32.03 -5.82
CA GLN A 470 -21.90 32.10 -4.53
C GLN A 470 -21.97 30.71 -3.88
N VAL A 471 -21.70 30.67 -2.58
CA VAL A 471 -21.80 29.49 -1.72
C VAL A 471 -22.93 29.73 -0.72
N CYS A 472 -23.93 28.88 -0.72
CA CYS A 472 -25.07 28.97 0.18
C CYS A 472 -25.08 27.79 1.15
N LEU A 473 -24.96 28.07 2.45
CA LEU A 473 -25.22 27.08 3.51
C LEU A 473 -26.72 27.10 3.81
N LYS A 474 -27.38 25.94 3.76
CA LYS A 474 -28.82 25.80 4.01
C LYS A 474 -29.10 24.79 5.11
N TYR A 475 -29.98 25.16 6.01
CA TYR A 475 -30.46 24.33 7.09
C TYR A 475 -31.98 24.50 7.27
N ASP A 476 -32.71 23.40 7.17
CA ASP A 476 -34.17 23.37 7.38
C ASP A 476 -34.50 22.83 8.77
N HIS A 477 -35.31 23.57 9.53
CA HIS A 477 -35.83 23.14 10.82
C HIS A 477 -37.30 23.49 10.99
N GLN A 478 -38.14 22.48 11.22
CA GLN A 478 -39.58 22.66 11.48
C GLN A 478 -40.30 23.54 10.45
N GLY A 479 -39.94 23.42 9.17
CA GLY A 479 -40.53 24.20 8.08
C GLY A 479 -40.01 25.63 7.96
N LYS A 480 -39.00 26.03 8.73
CA LYS A 480 -38.25 27.28 8.56
C LYS A 480 -36.90 26.99 7.90
N GLU A 481 -36.58 27.75 6.87
CA GLU A 481 -35.30 27.69 6.15
C GLU A 481 -34.33 28.74 6.73
N TYR A 482 -33.13 28.28 7.08
CA TYR A 482 -32.01 29.10 7.50
C TYR A 482 -30.90 29.03 6.46
N VAL A 483 -30.46 30.17 5.95
CA VAL A 483 -29.47 30.30 4.88
C VAL A 483 -28.34 31.25 5.27
N ALA A 484 -27.13 30.96 4.81
CA ALA A 484 -26.01 31.90 4.82
C ALA A 484 -25.35 31.92 3.44
N TRP A 485 -25.27 33.10 2.83
CA TRP A 485 -24.74 33.33 1.49
C TRP A 485 -23.35 33.95 1.54
N TYR A 486 -22.41 33.36 0.82
CA TYR A 486 -21.05 33.85 0.70
C TYR A 486 -20.65 34.04 -0.76
N GLU A 487 -19.97 35.14 -1.06
CA GLU A 487 -19.32 35.35 -2.36
C GLU A 487 -17.87 34.85 -2.32
N PHE A 488 -17.51 34.00 -3.28
CA PHE A 488 -16.19 33.41 -3.44
C PHE A 488 -15.25 34.35 -4.20
N SER A 489 -14.04 34.50 -3.66
CA SER A 489 -12.92 35.14 -4.34
C SER A 489 -11.59 34.55 -3.86
N GLN A 490 -10.53 34.77 -4.62
CA GLN A 490 -9.16 34.41 -4.21
C GLN A 490 -8.24 35.61 -4.33
N ARG A 491 -7.28 35.71 -3.42
CA ARG A 491 -6.23 36.72 -3.45
C ARG A 491 -5.06 36.24 -4.28
N VAL A 492 -4.32 37.20 -4.85
CA VAL A 492 -3.05 36.92 -5.53
C VAL A 492 -2.00 36.62 -4.48
N LEU A 493 -1.28 35.51 -4.66
CA LEU A 493 -0.18 35.11 -3.79
C LEU A 493 0.99 36.09 -3.96
N LYS A 494 1.50 36.57 -2.83
CA LYS A 494 2.70 37.43 -2.77
C LYS A 494 3.78 36.78 -1.93
N ASP A 495 5.04 37.03 -2.27
CA ASP A 495 6.19 36.62 -1.47
C ASP A 495 6.38 37.52 -0.23
N GLU A 496 7.38 37.20 0.60
CA GLU A 496 7.71 37.96 1.82
C GLU A 496 8.12 39.42 1.53
N GLU A 497 8.59 39.70 0.31
CA GLU A 497 8.99 41.04 -0.15
C GLU A 497 7.80 41.81 -0.78
N GLY A 498 6.63 41.15 -0.93
CA GLY A 498 5.41 41.72 -1.49
C GLY A 498 5.29 41.62 -3.02
N ASN A 499 6.20 40.92 -3.69
CA ASN A 499 6.14 40.67 -5.13
C ASN A 499 5.12 39.58 -5.47
N ILE A 500 4.50 39.69 -6.65
CA ILE A 500 3.55 38.69 -7.15
C ILE A 500 4.29 37.40 -7.49
N VAL A 501 3.80 36.28 -6.94
CA VAL A 501 4.25 34.94 -7.33
C VAL A 501 3.49 34.52 -8.58
N TYR A 502 4.21 34.05 -9.61
CA TYR A 502 3.61 33.59 -10.87
C TYR A 502 3.56 32.07 -10.94
N ARG A 503 2.58 31.56 -11.70
CA ARG A 503 2.43 30.12 -11.91
C ARG A 503 3.63 29.54 -12.66
N LYS A 504 3.96 28.27 -12.38
CA LYS A 504 5.01 27.53 -13.10
C LYS A 504 4.51 26.72 -14.29
N LYS A 505 3.20 26.59 -14.44
CA LYS A 505 2.55 25.79 -15.48
C LYS A 505 2.85 26.34 -16.88
N ARG A 506 3.20 25.46 -17.81
CA ARG A 506 3.54 25.79 -19.20
C ARG A 506 2.36 26.50 -19.87
N GLY A 507 2.61 27.69 -20.43
CA GLY A 507 1.60 28.53 -21.07
C GLY A 507 0.85 29.48 -20.12
N GLU A 508 0.98 29.28 -18.80
CA GLU A 508 0.32 30.10 -17.76
C GLU A 508 1.32 30.90 -16.90
N THR A 509 2.60 30.94 -17.27
CA THR A 509 3.67 31.58 -16.47
C THR A 509 3.56 33.09 -16.31
N HIS A 510 2.67 33.74 -17.07
CA HIS A 510 2.34 35.16 -16.96
C HIS A 510 1.18 35.42 -15.99
N LEU A 511 0.47 34.37 -15.56
CA LEU A 511 -0.67 34.49 -14.65
C LEU A 511 -0.18 34.45 -13.20
N PRO A 512 -0.78 35.27 -12.31
CA PRO A 512 -0.48 35.20 -10.89
C PRO A 512 -0.91 33.85 -10.30
N GLU A 513 -0.13 33.38 -9.34
CA GLU A 513 -0.52 32.32 -8.42
C GLU A 513 -1.54 32.89 -7.43
N LEU A 514 -2.45 32.04 -6.97
CA LEU A 514 -3.52 32.42 -6.05
C LEU A 514 -3.27 31.83 -4.67
N GLU A 515 -3.72 32.53 -3.63
CA GLU A 515 -3.74 31.99 -2.28
C GLU A 515 -4.66 30.76 -2.22
N LYS A 516 -4.20 29.71 -1.53
CA LYS A 516 -4.96 28.47 -1.35
C LYS A 516 -6.11 28.63 -0.36
N GLU A 517 -6.05 29.62 0.53
CA GLU A 517 -7.17 30.00 1.40
C GLU A 517 -8.02 31.05 0.68
N ALA A 518 -9.25 30.67 0.33
CA ALA A 518 -10.16 31.54 -0.39
C ALA A 518 -10.84 32.54 0.55
N VAL A 519 -11.22 33.70 0.00
CA VAL A 519 -11.95 34.73 0.71
C VAL A 519 -13.44 34.55 0.44
N LEU A 520 -14.20 34.38 1.52
CA LEU A 520 -15.65 34.26 1.51
C LEU A 520 -16.28 35.48 2.18
N THR A 521 -16.99 36.28 1.39
CA THR A 521 -17.66 37.51 1.88
C THR A 521 -19.12 37.24 2.14
N LEU A 522 -19.58 37.40 3.38
CA LEU A 522 -20.97 37.17 3.79
C LEU A 522 -21.91 38.23 3.18
N ASP A 523 -23.02 37.79 2.59
CA ASP A 523 -24.14 38.64 2.20
C ASP A 523 -25.15 38.70 3.37
N GLU A 524 -25.03 39.71 4.22
CA GLU A 524 -25.85 39.86 5.44
C GLU A 524 -27.34 40.03 5.15
N GLU A 525 -27.71 40.67 4.03
CA GLU A 525 -29.11 40.94 3.69
C GLU A 525 -29.88 39.65 3.36
N LYS A 526 -29.19 38.67 2.77
CA LYS A 526 -29.77 37.38 2.39
C LYS A 526 -29.56 36.28 3.41
N SER A 527 -28.85 36.54 4.51
CA SER A 527 -28.41 35.52 5.46
C SER A 527 -29.12 35.62 6.80
N ASN A 528 -29.65 34.50 7.30
CA ASN A 528 -30.27 34.38 8.62
C ASN A 528 -29.73 33.17 9.43
N LEU A 529 -28.80 32.40 8.88
CA LEU A 529 -28.07 31.33 9.58
C LEU A 529 -26.81 31.89 10.22
N LEU A 530 -26.66 31.69 11.53
CA LEU A 530 -25.43 32.07 12.25
C LEU A 530 -24.31 31.07 11.96
N VAL A 531 -23.22 31.56 11.39
CA VAL A 531 -21.98 30.83 11.13
C VAL A 531 -20.88 31.49 11.95
N GLU A 532 -20.35 30.78 12.94
CA GLU A 532 -19.34 31.33 13.85
C GLU A 532 -17.97 31.47 13.17
N SER A 533 -17.62 30.52 12.30
CA SER A 533 -16.45 30.63 11.45
C SER A 533 -16.61 29.83 10.16
N ILE A 534 -16.00 30.34 9.09
CA ILE A 534 -15.95 29.69 7.80
C ILE A 534 -14.56 29.90 7.20
N ARG A 535 -13.95 28.81 6.74
CA ARG A 535 -12.70 28.84 5.97
C ARG A 535 -12.84 27.91 4.78
N MET A 536 -12.33 28.33 3.63
CA MET A 536 -12.32 27.51 2.43
C MET A 536 -10.88 27.36 1.97
N HIS A 537 -10.41 26.11 1.91
CA HIS A 537 -9.21 25.78 1.16
C HIS A 537 -9.63 25.42 -0.26
N TYR A 538 -9.06 26.09 -1.25
CA TYR A 538 -9.41 25.92 -2.65
C TYR A 538 -8.13 25.95 -3.52
N THR A 539 -7.85 24.83 -4.19
CA THR A 539 -6.88 24.77 -5.27
C THR A 539 -7.31 23.74 -6.30
N ASP A 540 -7.09 24.05 -7.57
CA ASP A 540 -7.23 23.11 -8.69
C ASP A 540 -5.93 22.34 -8.97
N LYS A 541 -4.83 22.71 -8.28
CA LYS A 541 -3.51 22.12 -8.52
C LYS A 541 -3.35 20.79 -7.77
N PRO A 542 -2.98 19.70 -8.44
CA PRO A 542 -2.56 18.47 -7.76
C PRO A 542 -1.20 18.67 -7.07
N MET A 543 -0.91 17.84 -6.08
CA MET A 543 0.36 17.91 -5.35
C MET A 543 1.26 16.70 -5.62
N ALA A 544 2.57 16.92 -5.71
CA ALA A 544 3.57 15.87 -5.76
C ALA A 544 4.58 16.06 -4.63
N ILE A 545 4.57 15.16 -3.64
CA ILE A 545 5.46 15.21 -2.49
C ILE A 545 6.49 14.10 -2.64
N PHE A 546 7.77 14.46 -2.72
CA PHE A 546 8.88 13.52 -2.77
C PHE A 546 9.53 13.39 -1.40
N MET A 547 9.51 12.18 -0.83
CA MET A 547 10.13 11.87 0.45
C MET A 547 11.58 11.46 0.21
N LEU A 548 12.53 12.38 0.45
CA LEU A 548 13.96 12.15 0.26
C LEU A 548 14.57 11.60 1.56
N THR A 549 14.24 10.34 1.84
CA THR A 549 14.65 9.60 3.05
C THR A 549 15.70 8.55 2.69
N PRO A 550 16.99 8.75 3.03
CA PRO A 550 18.07 7.90 2.56
C PRO A 550 17.97 6.48 3.14
N ASP A 551 18.29 5.48 2.33
CA ASP A 551 18.20 4.05 2.71
C ASP A 551 19.44 3.51 3.44
N TYR A 552 20.51 4.31 3.51
CA TYR A 552 21.80 3.92 4.08
C TYR A 552 22.00 4.35 5.54
N ASP A 553 21.14 5.26 6.04
CA ASP A 553 21.28 5.82 7.37
C ASP A 553 20.20 5.22 8.30
N PRO A 554 20.56 4.29 9.19
CA PRO A 554 19.62 3.63 10.09
C PRO A 554 19.11 4.55 11.22
N SER A 555 19.59 5.80 11.29
CA SER A 555 19.10 6.81 12.24
C SER A 555 17.93 7.66 11.71
N ASN A 556 17.55 7.49 10.43
CA ASN A 556 16.30 7.98 9.83
C ASN A 556 15.21 6.93 9.90
#